data_AF-A0AAV5R2T9-F1
#
_entry.id   AF-A0AAV5R2T9-F1
#
_cell.length_a   1.000
_cell.length_b   1.000
_cell.length_c   1.000
_cell.angle_alpha   90.00
_cell.angle_beta   90.00
_cell.angle_gamma   90.00
#
_symmetry.space_group_name_H-M   'P 1'
#
loop_
_entity.id
_entity.type
_entity.pdbx_description
1 polymer ?
#
loop_
_entity_poly.entity_id
_entity_poly.type
_entity_poly.pdbx_seq_one_letter_code
_entity_poly.pdbx_strand_id
1 'polypeptide(L)'
;MNNLGIANKVRLHLIYSNQWKNITSIELQNSNNTITYILHGENPNNVKEYVLAINKTHKVTVEDMDKLFEKIESNQGIELEKILMGIIDTDGSILFYYVHKGVKNFSD
;
A
#
# COMPACT_ATOMS: atom_id res chain seq x y z
N MET A 1 -8.95 -4.90 -4.87
CA MET A 1 -8.15 -3.71 -4.49
C MET A 1 -9.06 -2.53 -4.16
N ASN A 2 -8.51 -1.50 -3.51
CA ASN A 2 -9.23 -0.51 -2.70
C ASN A 2 -9.94 0.61 -3.49
N ASN A 3 -10.52 1.57 -2.77
CA ASN A 3 -11.07 2.81 -3.34
C ASN A 3 -10.46 4.04 -2.67
N LEU A 4 -10.68 5.21 -3.27
CA LEU A 4 -10.14 6.48 -2.78
C LEU A 4 -10.57 6.82 -1.35
N GLY A 5 -11.79 6.45 -0.94
CA GLY A 5 -12.30 6.69 0.41
C GLY A 5 -11.51 5.94 1.49
N ILE A 6 -11.23 4.66 1.25
CA ILE A 6 -10.42 3.81 2.13
C ILE A 6 -8.98 4.34 2.20
N ALA A 7 -8.38 4.68 1.06
CA ALA A 7 -7.05 5.27 1.01
C ALA A 7 -6.99 6.60 1.80
N ASN A 8 -7.99 7.47 1.65
CA ASN A 8 -8.07 8.73 2.39
C ASN A 8 -8.21 8.53 3.90
N LYS A 9 -8.97 7.52 4.36
CA LYS A 9 -9.09 7.20 5.78
C LYS A 9 -7.73 6.83 6.38
N VAL A 10 -6.98 5.95 5.71
CA VAL A 10 -5.61 5.60 6.14
C VAL A 10 -4.70 6.82 6.07
N ARG A 11 -4.76 7.63 5.01
CA ARG A 11 -3.97 8.86 4.87
C ARG A 11 -4.17 9.81 6.04
N LEU A 12 -5.42 10.08 6.45
CA LEU A 12 -5.71 10.95 7.59
C LEU A 12 -5.12 10.38 8.89
N HIS A 13 -5.24 9.07 9.10
CA HIS A 13 -4.66 8.41 10.27
C HIS A 13 -3.12 8.45 10.27
N LEU A 14 -2.49 8.27 9.11
CA LEU A 14 -1.03 8.40 8.96
C LEU A 14 -0.57 9.82 9.31
N ILE A 15 -1.27 10.85 8.84
CA ILE A 15 -0.94 12.26 9.11
C ILE A 15 -1.14 12.60 10.59
N TYR A 16 -2.33 12.36 11.14
CA TYR A 16 -2.71 12.90 12.44
C TYR A 16 -2.31 12.01 13.63
N SER A 17 -2.30 10.69 13.45
CA SER A 17 -1.97 9.75 14.53
C SER A 17 -0.52 9.29 14.46
N ASN A 18 0.03 9.13 13.25
CA ASN A 18 1.39 8.61 13.06
C ASN A 18 2.38 9.68 12.59
N GLN A 19 1.97 10.94 12.43
CA GLN A 19 2.83 12.08 12.09
C GLN A 19 3.61 11.92 10.76
N TRP A 20 3.06 11.17 9.81
CA TRP A 20 3.61 11.07 8.46
C TRP A 20 3.47 12.40 7.71
N LYS A 21 4.39 12.63 6.77
CA LYS A 21 4.47 13.87 5.98
C LYS A 21 4.48 13.55 4.49
N ASN A 22 4.19 14.58 3.69
CA ASN A 22 4.31 14.52 2.22
C ASN A 22 3.54 13.36 1.57
N ILE A 23 2.40 12.96 2.14
CA ILE A 23 1.62 11.82 1.64
C ILE A 23 0.85 12.19 0.37
N THR A 24 1.22 11.57 -0.74
CA THR A 24 0.53 11.62 -2.03
C THR A 24 -0.19 10.30 -2.31
N SER A 25 -1.17 10.32 -3.22
CA SER A 25 -1.87 9.13 -3.70
C SER A 25 -1.48 8.87 -5.15
N ILE A 26 -1.10 7.63 -5.43
CA ILE A 26 -0.74 7.13 -6.76
C ILE A 26 -1.88 6.23 -7.22
N GLU A 27 -2.37 6.47 -8.43
CA GLU A 27 -3.42 5.67 -9.06
C GLU A 27 -2.79 4.58 -9.92
N LEU A 28 -3.15 3.32 -9.65
CA LEU A 28 -2.69 2.16 -10.40
C LEU A 28 -3.89 1.50 -11.09
N GLN A 29 -3.93 1.60 -12.42
CA GLN A 29 -5.03 1.06 -13.23
C GLN A 29 -4.84 -0.43 -13.53
N ASN A 30 -5.68 -1.29 -12.96
CA ASN A 30 -5.65 -2.76 -13.10
C ASN A 30 -6.20 -3.24 -14.45
N SER A 31 -5.86 -4.49 -14.80
CA SER A 31 -6.25 -5.12 -16.07
C SER A 31 -7.76 -5.24 -16.25
N ASN A 32 -8.53 -5.24 -15.16
CA ASN A 32 -9.99 -5.22 -15.15
C ASN A 32 -10.58 -3.79 -15.12
N ASN A 33 -9.77 -2.78 -15.47
CA ASN A 33 -10.12 -1.37 -15.44
C ASN A 33 -10.50 -0.80 -14.05
N THR A 34 -10.18 -1.52 -12.97
CA THR A 34 -10.31 -1.01 -11.60
C THR A 34 -9.09 -0.19 -11.23
N ILE A 35 -9.28 0.87 -10.43
CA ILE A 35 -8.18 1.71 -9.96
C ILE A 35 -7.86 1.32 -8.53
N THR A 36 -6.57 1.16 -8.25
CA THR A 36 -6.04 0.97 -6.89
C THR A 36 -5.29 2.22 -6.48
N TYR A 37 -5.55 2.70 -5.28
CA TYR A 37 -4.91 3.88 -4.72
C TYR A 37 -3.83 3.44 -3.75
N ILE A 38 -2.57 3.76 -4.06
CA ILE A 38 -1.42 3.54 -3.20
C ILE A 38 -0.98 4.88 -2.64
N LEU A 39 -0.81 4.96 -1.32
CA LEU A 39 -0.24 6.14 -0.71
C LEU A 39 1.28 6.04 -0.79
N HIS A 40 1.95 7.16 -1.01
CA HIS A 40 3.40 7.28 -0.91
C HIS A 40 3.71 8.50 -0.07
N GLY A 41 4.54 8.34 0.96
CA GLY A 41 4.83 9.43 1.89
C GLY A 41 6.01 9.10 2.79
N GLU A 42 6.31 10.02 3.68
CA GLU A 42 7.47 9.97 4.57
C GLU A 42 7.00 9.71 6.01
N ASN A 43 7.52 8.64 6.63
CA ASN A 43 7.21 8.30 8.00
C ASN A 43 8.00 9.17 9.01
N PRO A 44 7.74 9.09 10.34
CA PRO A 44 8.43 9.93 11.34
C PRO A 44 9.95 9.75 11.39
N ASN A 45 10.47 8.65 10.84
CA ASN A 45 11.90 8.38 10.75
C ASN A 45 12.51 8.90 9.44
N ASN A 46 11.77 9.72 8.68
CA ASN A 46 12.16 10.28 7.38
C ASN A 46 12.41 9.21 6.30
N VAL A 47 11.77 8.04 6.42
CA VAL A 47 11.82 6.98 5.42
C VAL A 47 10.60 7.10 4.51
N LYS A 48 10.83 7.10 3.20
CA LYS A 48 9.76 7.08 2.20
C LYS A 48 9.22 5.67 2.04
N GLU A 49 7.91 5.51 2.19
CA GLU A 49 7.26 4.22 2.16
C GLU A 49 5.96 4.28 1.36
N TYR A 50 5.62 3.14 0.75
CA TYR A 50 4.35 2.93 0.08
C TYR A 50 3.37 2.27 1.05
N VAL A 51 2.10 2.69 0.99
CA VAL A 51 1.04 2.17 1.84
C VAL A 51 -0.16 1.74 1.01
N LEU A 52 -0.55 0.47 1.17
CA LEU A 52 -1.79 -0.08 0.64
C LEU A 52 -2.86 -0.08 1.73
N ALA A 53 -3.94 0.66 1.51
CA ALA A 53 -5.10 0.65 2.39
C ALA A 53 -6.09 -0.44 1.96
N ILE A 54 -6.53 -1.32 2.86
CA ILE A 54 -7.56 -2.34 2.58
C ILE A 54 -8.61 -2.40 3.68
N ASN A 55 -9.80 -2.89 3.35
CA ASN A 55 -10.79 -3.29 4.36
C ASN A 55 -10.50 -4.73 4.80
N LYS A 56 -10.66 -5.05 6.08
CA LYS A 56 -10.51 -6.40 6.64
C LYS A 56 -11.36 -7.46 5.93
N THR A 57 -12.51 -7.08 5.37
CA THR A 57 -13.38 -8.00 4.61
C THR A 57 -12.84 -8.33 3.21
N HIS A 58 -11.88 -7.55 2.72
CA HIS A 58 -11.29 -7.74 1.41
C HIS A 58 -10.19 -8.81 1.48
N LYS A 59 -10.35 -9.87 0.70
CA LYS A 59 -9.30 -10.90 0.56
C LYS A 59 -8.25 -10.41 -0.42
N VAL A 60 -7.00 -10.36 0.02
CA VAL A 60 -5.84 -10.09 -0.82
C VAL A 60 -5.06 -11.38 -0.95
N THR A 61 -4.83 -11.84 -2.18
CA THR A 61 -4.03 -13.04 -2.44
C THR A 61 -2.55 -12.68 -2.59
N VAL A 62 -1.67 -13.68 -2.51
CA VAL A 62 -0.23 -13.49 -2.77
C VAL A 62 0.00 -12.99 -4.21
N GLU A 63 -0.73 -13.56 -5.17
CA GLU A 63 -0.67 -13.13 -6.58
C GLU A 63 -1.09 -11.66 -6.77
N ASP A 64 -2.10 -11.19 -6.03
CA ASP A 64 -2.50 -9.77 -6.04
C ASP A 64 -1.37 -8.87 -5.54
N MET A 65 -0.63 -9.32 -4.52
CA MET A 65 0.51 -8.58 -3.98
C MET A 65 1.68 -8.57 -4.96
N ASP A 66 2.03 -9.70 -5.56
CA ASP A 66 3.11 -9.77 -6.54
C ASP A 66 2.86 -8.82 -7.72
N LYS A 67 1.64 -8.85 -8.27
CA LYS A 67 1.22 -7.92 -9.33
C LYS A 67 1.25 -6.46 -8.86
N LEU A 68 0.92 -6.20 -7.60
CA LEU A 68 0.98 -4.85 -7.06
C LEU A 68 2.42 -4.34 -6.98
N PHE A 69 3.36 -5.15 -6.46
CA PHE A 69 4.78 -4.82 -6.40
C PHE A 69 5.32 -4.51 -7.80
N GLU A 70 5.16 -5.42 -8.76
CA GLU A 70 5.62 -5.24 -10.15
C GLU A 70 5.08 -3.94 -10.76
N LYS A 71 3.85 -3.58 -10.41
CA LYS A 71 3.19 -2.39 -10.95
C LYS A 71 3.66 -1.09 -10.33
N ILE A 72 3.92 -1.06 -9.03
CA ILE A 72 4.51 0.10 -8.38
C ILE A 72 5.92 0.31 -8.95
N GLU A 73 6.71 -0.76 -9.02
CA GLU A 73 8.08 -0.75 -9.52
C GLU A 73 8.16 -0.24 -10.96
N SER A 74 7.31 -0.77 -11.86
CA SER A 74 7.26 -0.33 -13.26
C SER A 74 6.77 1.11 -13.44
N ASN A 75 5.80 1.58 -12.65
CA ASN A 75 5.32 2.97 -12.73
C ASN A 75 6.29 3.99 -12.14
N GLN A 76 7.09 3.61 -11.15
CA GLN A 76 7.95 4.52 -10.40
C GLN A 76 9.43 4.38 -10.77
N GLY A 77 9.82 3.33 -11.49
CA GLY A 77 11.21 3.05 -11.85
C GLY A 77 12.08 2.71 -10.64
N ILE A 78 11.50 2.04 -9.64
CA ILE A 78 12.20 1.64 -8.41
C ILE A 78 12.10 0.13 -8.19
N GLU A 79 12.91 -0.39 -7.27
CA GLU A 79 12.73 -1.72 -6.69
C GLU A 79 12.13 -1.58 -5.29
N LEU A 80 11.08 -2.34 -5.00
CA LEU A 80 10.31 -2.22 -3.76
C LEU A 80 10.42 -3.52 -2.95
N GLU A 81 11.10 -3.45 -1.80
CA GLU A 81 11.31 -4.60 -0.91
C GLU A 81 10.06 -4.94 -0.07
N LYS A 82 9.29 -3.92 0.31
CA LYS A 82 8.13 -4.07 1.19
C LYS A 82 7.13 -2.95 0.98
N ILE A 83 5.88 -3.21 1.38
CA ILE A 83 4.81 -2.23 1.44
C ILE A 83 4.17 -2.27 2.82
N LEU A 84 3.78 -1.11 3.35
CA LEU A 84 2.97 -1.04 4.55
C LEU A 84 1.50 -1.29 4.19
N MET A 85 0.85 -2.24 4.84
CA MET A 85 -0.56 -2.53 4.63
C MET A 85 -1.37 -1.99 5.81
N GLY A 86 -2.25 -1.02 5.53
CA GLY A 86 -3.22 -0.50 6.49
C GLY A 86 -4.55 -1.21 6.37
N ILE A 87 -4.86 -2.09 7.31
CA ILE A 87 -6.09 -2.89 7.35
C ILE A 87 -7.11 -2.18 8.23
N ILE A 88 -8.17 -1.67 7.62
CA ILE A 88 -9.27 -1.00 8.31
C ILE A 88 -10.28 -2.05 8.78
N ASP A 89 -10.56 -2.07 10.08
CA ASP A 89 -11.60 -2.90 10.68
C ASP A 89 -12.97 -2.20 10.66
N THR A 90 -14.04 -2.92 11.01
CA THR A 90 -15.43 -2.44 10.96
C THR A 90 -15.74 -1.34 11.98
N ASP A 91 -15.02 -1.32 13.11
CA ASP A 91 -15.10 -0.26 14.12
C ASP A 91 -14.31 1.01 13.74
N GLY A 92 -13.59 0.95 12.62
CA GLY A 92 -12.78 2.03 12.09
C GLY A 92 -11.36 2.12 12.63
N SER A 93 -10.95 1.18 13.48
CA SER A 93 -9.54 0.96 13.82
C SER A 93 -8.73 0.57 12.57
N ILE A 94 -7.42 0.83 12.62
CA ILE A 94 -6.49 0.53 11.53
C ILE A 94 -5.30 -0.23 12.10
N LEU A 95 -5.05 -1.43 11.56
CA LEU A 95 -3.88 -2.23 11.85
C LEU A 95 -2.86 -2.08 10.73
N PHE A 96 -1.59 -1.95 11.10
CA PHE A 96 -0.51 -1.80 10.13
C PHE A 96 0.40 -3.03 10.15
N TYR A 97 0.64 -3.61 8.98
CA TYR A 97 1.56 -4.74 8.79
C TYR A 97 2.49 -4.46 7.61
N TYR A 98 3.78 -4.78 7.76
CA TYR A 98 4.65 -4.82 6.60
C TYR A 98 4.41 -6.12 5.84
N VAL A 99 4.20 -5.99 4.53
CA VAL A 99 4.21 -7.11 3.60
C VAL A 99 5.49 -6.98 2.79
N HIS A 100 6.34 -7.99 2.89
CA HIS A 100 7.58 -8.06 2.13
C HIS A 100 7.32 -8.70 0.78
N LYS A 101 7.96 -8.18 -0.26
CA LYS A 101 8.02 -8.85 -1.56
C LYS A 101 8.71 -10.21 -1.33
N GLY A 102 8.07 -11.29 -1.75
CA GLY A 102 8.64 -12.63 -1.59
C GLY A 102 10.02 -12.72 -2.23
N VAL A 103 10.91 -13.52 -1.65
CA VAL A 103 12.21 -13.82 -2.28
C VAL A 103 11.93 -14.71 -3.48
N LYS A 104 12.12 -14.18 -4.70
CA LYS A 104 12.32 -15.03 -5.87
C LYS A 104 13.62 -15.78 -5.60
N ASN A 105 13.53 -17.09 -5.31
CA ASN A 105 14.72 -17.92 -5.12
C ASN A 105 15.72 -17.65 -6.25
N PHE A 106 16.96 -17.37 -5.86
CA PHE A 106 18.11 -17.40 -6.75
C PHE A 106 18.07 -18.70 -7.55
N SER A 107 17.99 -18.60 -8.87
CA SER A 107 18.31 -19.68 -9.79
C SER A 107 19.77 -19.55 -10.17
N ASP A 108 20.63 -20.31 -9.49
CA ASP A 108 21.52 -21.36 -10.02
C ASP A 108 22.57 -21.77 -8.98
#